data_AF-A0A6C0BRQ4-F1
#
_entry.id   AF-A0A6C0BRQ4-F1
#
_cell.length_a   1.000
_cell.length_b   1.000
_cell.length_c   1.000
_cell.angle_alpha   90.00
_cell.angle_beta   90.00
_cell.angle_gamma   90.00
#
_symmetry.space_group_name_H-M   'P 1'
#
loop_
_entity.id
_entity.type
_entity.pdbx_description
1 polymer ?
#
loop_
_entity_poly.entity_id
_entity_poly.type
_entity_poly.pdbx_seq_one_letter_code
_entity_poly.pdbx_strand_id
1 'polypeptide(L)'
;MEKRIESKVHKYINTFKDDIKEKMNELGLVDVTNSDNNMSNLLRYIFDYQGVDWDKDDFTRRKRVKNCVPSIDRCMAKRANGEQCTRRRKDNFQYCGTHSKGTPHGEYQINSQKTNEDTVIELTVHDINGIMYYIDNDNNVYNQAHVLSNKLNPDCVGKRIALSDGRYKISYN
;
A
#
# COMPACT_ATOMS: atom_id res chain seq x y z
N MET A 1 26.53 1.90 -15.74
CA MET A 1 27.28 2.42 -14.57
C MET A 1 28.09 1.31 -13.92
N GLU A 2 27.48 0.14 -13.74
CA GLU A 2 28.04 -1.14 -13.24
C GLU A 2 29.38 -1.51 -13.93
N LYS A 3 29.37 -1.73 -15.25
CA LYS A 3 30.59 -2.02 -16.04
C LYS A 3 31.74 -1.02 -15.87
N ARG A 4 31.43 0.26 -15.61
CA ARG A 4 32.45 1.30 -15.41
C ARG A 4 33.11 1.15 -14.03
N ILE A 5 32.35 0.78 -13.01
CA ILE A 5 32.85 0.52 -11.66
C ILE A 5 33.68 -0.76 -11.67
N GLU A 6 33.16 -1.83 -12.27
CA GLU A 6 33.89 -3.11 -12.48
C GLU A 6 35.25 -2.85 -13.13
N SER A 7 35.27 -2.13 -14.25
CA SER A 7 36.52 -1.80 -14.96
C SER A 7 37.50 -0.99 -14.10
N LYS A 8 36.99 -0.07 -13.27
CA LYS A 8 37.84 0.74 -12.37
C LYS A 8 38.45 -0.11 -11.26
N VAL A 9 37.68 -1.02 -10.67
CA VAL A 9 38.13 -1.93 -9.62
C VAL A 9 39.12 -2.95 -10.17
N HIS A 10 38.85 -3.53 -11.34
CA HIS A 10 39.79 -4.43 -12.02
C HIS A 10 41.11 -3.74 -12.32
N LYS A 11 41.07 -2.50 -12.83
CA LYS A 11 42.29 -1.72 -13.08
C LYS A 11 43.08 -1.50 -11.78
N TYR A 12 42.41 -1.12 -10.69
CA TYR A 12 43.04 -0.91 -9.40
C TYR A 12 43.68 -2.19 -8.83
N ILE A 13 42.99 -3.34 -8.92
CA ILE A 13 43.51 -4.64 -8.46
C ILE A 13 44.73 -5.05 -9.29
N ASN A 14 44.69 -4.85 -10.61
CA ASN A 14 45.83 -5.18 -11.47
C ASN A 14 47.05 -4.30 -11.14
N THR A 15 46.86 -2.99 -10.99
CA THR A 15 47.97 -2.11 -10.57
C THR A 15 48.51 -2.52 -9.20
N PHE A 16 47.65 -2.89 -8.26
CA PHE A 16 48.09 -3.38 -6.95
C PHE A 16 48.90 -4.68 -7.04
N LYS A 17 48.49 -5.63 -7.89
CA LYS A 17 49.25 -6.87 -8.13
C LYS A 17 50.62 -6.57 -8.76
N ASP A 18 50.68 -5.62 -9.69
CA ASP A 18 51.92 -5.18 -10.33
C ASP A 18 52.86 -4.48 -9.32
N ASP A 19 52.33 -3.60 -8.46
CA ASP A 19 53.09 -2.91 -7.41
C ASP A 19 53.69 -3.92 -6.40
N ILE A 20 52.95 -4.97 -6.04
CA ILE A 20 53.47 -6.05 -5.18
C ILE A 20 54.64 -6.76 -5.87
N LYS A 21 54.50 -7.08 -7.16
CA LYS A 21 55.56 -7.74 -7.94
C LYS A 21 56.81 -6.87 -8.02
N GLU A 22 56.66 -5.58 -8.28
CA GLU A 22 57.76 -4.62 -8.27
C GLU A 22 58.42 -4.56 -6.89
N LYS A 23 57.62 -4.49 -5.81
CA LYS A 23 58.16 -4.45 -4.46
C LYS A 23 58.90 -5.73 -4.06
N MET A 24 58.43 -6.90 -4.51
CA MET A 24 59.13 -8.16 -4.31
C MET A 24 60.47 -8.21 -5.05
N ASN A 25 60.55 -7.64 -6.26
CA ASN A 25 61.81 -7.51 -6.99
C ASN A 25 62.77 -6.57 -6.27
N GLU A 26 62.31 -5.41 -5.80
CA GLU A 26 63.14 -4.46 -5.04
C GLU A 26 63.74 -5.07 -3.77
N LEU A 27 62.98 -5.93 -3.09
CA LEU A 27 63.43 -6.61 -1.88
C LEU A 27 64.36 -7.82 -2.17
N GLY A 28 64.66 -8.10 -3.44
CA GLY A 28 65.51 -9.23 -3.84
C GLY A 28 64.87 -10.60 -3.60
N LEU A 29 63.55 -10.66 -3.45
CA LEU A 29 62.83 -11.90 -3.15
C LEU A 29 62.62 -12.78 -4.39
N VAL A 30 62.88 -12.26 -5.59
CA VAL A 30 62.64 -12.92 -6.89
C VAL A 30 63.95 -13.41 -7.52
N ASP A 31 64.97 -13.67 -6.71
CA ASP A 31 66.23 -14.22 -7.20
C ASP A 31 66.11 -15.73 -7.50
N VAL A 32 66.40 -16.10 -8.75
CA VAL A 32 66.29 -17.44 -9.35
C VAL A 32 67.30 -18.45 -8.77
N THR A 33 68.17 -18.02 -7.86
CA THR A 33 69.34 -18.78 -7.40
C THR A 33 69.15 -19.53 -6.10
N ASN A 34 68.03 -19.37 -5.38
CA ASN A 34 67.76 -20.14 -4.17
C ASN A 34 66.46 -20.95 -4.27
N SER A 35 66.57 -22.19 -3.80
CA SER A 35 65.66 -23.33 -3.87
C SER A 35 64.26 -23.16 -3.24
N ASP A 36 63.73 -21.95 -3.09
CA ASP A 36 62.47 -21.70 -2.40
C ASP A 36 61.32 -21.45 -3.39
N ASN A 37 60.77 -22.54 -3.91
CA ASN A 37 59.51 -22.62 -4.67
C ASN A 37 58.34 -21.82 -4.02
N ASN A 38 58.43 -21.54 -2.73
CA ASN A 38 57.40 -20.87 -1.94
C ASN A 38 57.11 -19.43 -2.40
N MET A 39 58.13 -18.66 -2.82
CA MET A 39 57.91 -17.26 -3.25
C MET A 39 57.25 -17.20 -4.64
N SER A 40 57.67 -18.05 -5.56
CA SER A 40 57.02 -18.19 -6.87
C SER A 40 55.59 -18.71 -6.75
N ASN A 41 55.35 -19.65 -5.82
CA ASN A 41 54.00 -20.12 -5.50
C ASN A 41 53.13 -19.00 -4.90
N LEU A 42 53.70 -18.15 -4.04
CA LEU A 42 53.00 -17.00 -3.46
C LEU A 42 52.64 -15.96 -4.55
N LEU A 43 53.58 -15.62 -5.44
CA LEU A 43 53.31 -14.74 -6.57
C LEU A 43 52.19 -15.30 -7.44
N ARG A 44 52.27 -16.58 -7.79
CA ARG A 44 51.21 -17.24 -8.57
C ARG A 44 49.86 -17.16 -7.85
N TYR A 45 49.81 -17.44 -6.56
CA TYR A 45 48.59 -17.34 -5.76
C TYR A 45 48.00 -15.92 -5.76
N ILE A 46 48.84 -14.89 -5.64
CA ILE A 46 48.40 -13.47 -5.68
C ILE A 46 47.81 -13.12 -7.05
N PHE A 47 48.44 -13.55 -8.14
CA PHE A 47 47.96 -13.25 -9.49
C PHE A 47 46.70 -14.06 -9.86
N ASP A 48 46.63 -15.32 -9.46
CA ASP A 48 45.48 -16.21 -9.67
C ASP A 48 44.29 -15.87 -8.73
N TYR A 49 44.49 -14.99 -7.74
CA TYR A 49 43.41 -14.58 -6.83
C TYR A 49 42.25 -13.95 -7.61
N GLN A 50 41.06 -14.53 -7.41
CA GLN A 50 39.82 -14.17 -8.09
C GLN A 50 39.47 -12.69 -7.86
N GLY A 51 38.97 -12.05 -8.91
CA GLY A 51 38.45 -10.68 -8.84
C GLY A 51 37.18 -10.60 -8.00
N VAL A 52 36.73 -9.37 -7.75
CA VAL A 52 35.44 -9.14 -7.09
C VAL A 52 34.33 -9.44 -8.10
N ASP A 53 33.52 -10.45 -7.82
CA ASP A 53 32.29 -10.72 -8.54
C ASP A 53 31.17 -9.82 -8.02
N TRP A 54 30.51 -9.11 -8.93
CA TRP A 54 29.42 -8.19 -8.61
C TRP A 54 28.08 -8.83 -8.97
N ASP A 55 27.11 -8.70 -8.06
CA ASP A 55 25.73 -9.06 -8.35
C ASP A 55 24.90 -7.82 -8.67
N LYS A 56 23.76 -8.00 -9.34
CA LYS A 56 22.77 -6.95 -9.58
C LYS A 56 22.32 -6.29 -8.28
N ASP A 57 22.29 -7.06 -7.19
CA ASP A 57 21.93 -6.57 -5.87
C ASP A 57 22.91 -5.55 -5.28
N ASP A 58 24.18 -5.53 -5.73
CA ASP A 58 25.18 -4.53 -5.30
C ASP A 58 24.90 -3.14 -5.89
N PHE A 59 24.24 -3.09 -7.04
CA PHE A 59 23.90 -1.85 -7.73
C PHE A 59 22.44 -1.44 -7.54
N THR A 60 21.58 -2.33 -7.03
CA THR A 60 20.19 -1.99 -6.74
C THR A 60 20.05 -1.36 -5.36
N ARG A 61 19.33 -0.23 -5.30
CA ARG A 61 18.92 0.34 -4.02
C ARG A 61 17.93 -0.62 -3.36
N ARG A 62 18.37 -1.33 -2.32
CA ARG A 62 17.51 -2.24 -1.55
C ARG A 62 16.17 -1.56 -1.21
N LYS A 63 15.09 -2.11 -1.74
CA LYS A 63 13.73 -1.65 -1.40
C LYS A 63 13.41 -2.19 -0.01
N ARG A 64 13.57 -1.36 1.03
CA ARG A 64 13.14 -1.71 2.39
C ARG A 64 11.67 -2.14 2.32
N VAL A 65 11.37 -3.35 2.78
CA VAL A 65 10.00 -3.82 2.96
C VAL A 65 9.31 -2.82 3.89
N LYS A 66 8.30 -2.13 3.37
CA LYS A 66 7.50 -1.22 4.17
C LYS A 66 6.55 -2.08 5.00
N ASN A 67 6.83 -2.23 6.29
CA ASN A 67 5.84 -2.75 7.21
C ASN A 67 4.68 -1.74 7.26
N CYS A 68 3.55 -2.10 6.66
CA CYS A 68 2.35 -1.27 6.68
C CYS A 68 1.71 -1.33 8.07
N VAL A 69 1.56 -0.17 8.70
CA VAL A 69 0.79 -0.05 9.95
C VAL A 69 -0.70 -0.14 9.60
N PRO A 70 -1.49 -1.00 10.26
CA PRO A 70 -2.94 -1.08 10.06
C PRO A 70 -3.62 0.28 10.22
N SER A 71 -4.70 0.53 9.46
CA SER A 71 -5.42 1.81 9.46
C SER A 71 -5.81 2.32 10.83
N ILE A 72 -6.25 1.41 11.70
CA ILE A 72 -6.70 1.72 13.06
C ILE A 72 -5.56 2.19 13.98
N ASP A 73 -4.34 1.75 13.71
CA ASP A 73 -3.15 2.11 14.48
C ASP A 73 -2.41 3.30 13.91
N ARG A 74 -2.86 3.83 12.76
CA ARG A 74 -2.25 4.99 12.12
C ARG A 74 -2.64 6.28 12.84
N CYS A 75 -1.73 7.23 12.77
CA CYS A 75 -1.92 8.58 13.29
C CYS A 75 -3.05 9.30 12.54
N MET A 76 -3.92 9.98 13.30
CA MET A 76 -5.09 10.70 12.79
C MET A 76 -4.78 12.08 12.19
N ALA A 77 -3.52 12.52 12.15
CA ALA A 77 -3.16 13.79 11.49
C ALA A 77 -2.95 13.61 9.97
N LYS A 78 -3.19 14.69 9.22
CA LYS A 78 -2.89 14.77 7.78
C LYS A 78 -1.44 15.16 7.53
N ARG A 79 -0.91 14.66 6.41
CA ARG A 79 0.35 15.11 5.80
C ARG A 79 0.10 16.32 4.89
N ALA A 80 1.16 16.95 4.41
CA ALA A 80 1.08 18.07 3.47
C ALA A 80 0.34 17.71 2.16
N ASN A 81 0.31 16.42 1.79
CA ASN A 81 -0.45 15.91 0.64
C ASN A 81 -1.94 15.62 0.96
N GLY A 82 -2.42 15.93 2.16
CA GLY A 82 -3.81 15.69 2.59
C GLY A 82 -4.11 14.25 3.03
N GLU A 83 -3.16 13.31 2.90
CA GLU A 83 -3.36 11.91 3.28
C GLU A 83 -3.14 11.66 4.78
N GLN A 84 -3.72 10.56 5.29
CA GLN A 84 -3.49 10.11 6.67
C GLN A 84 -2.00 9.83 6.90
N CYS A 85 -1.49 10.26 8.06
CA CYS A 85 -0.14 9.95 8.46
C CYS A 85 0.09 8.43 8.59
N THR A 86 1.02 7.87 7.79
CA THR A 86 1.33 6.43 7.85
C THR A 86 2.11 5.94 9.08
N ARG A 87 2.40 6.82 10.04
CA ARG A 87 3.11 6.45 11.28
C ARG A 87 2.13 5.89 12.30
N ARG A 88 2.59 4.93 13.11
CA ARG A 88 1.83 4.41 14.25
C ARG A 88 1.56 5.52 15.27
N ARG A 89 0.34 5.61 15.77
CA ARG A 89 -0.04 6.51 16.88
C ARG A 89 0.62 6.06 18.18
N LYS A 90 0.82 6.98 19.13
CA LYS A 90 1.27 6.62 20.48
C LYS A 90 0.13 5.95 21.25
N ASP A 91 0.47 5.09 22.20
CA ASP A 91 -0.52 4.45 23.07
C ASP A 91 -1.33 5.53 23.80
N ASN A 92 -2.67 5.39 23.78
CA ASN A 92 -3.64 6.35 24.31
C ASN A 92 -3.64 7.75 23.67
N PHE A 93 -2.97 7.95 22.53
CA PHE A 93 -3.02 9.20 21.77
C PHE A 93 -3.48 8.95 20.34
N GLN A 94 -4.15 9.94 19.74
CA GLN A 94 -4.60 9.87 18.35
C GLN A 94 -3.47 10.17 17.34
N TYR A 95 -2.32 10.65 17.82
CA TYR A 95 -1.23 11.14 17.00
C TYR A 95 0.07 10.36 17.21
N CYS A 96 0.92 10.33 16.18
CA CYS A 96 2.31 9.88 16.33
C CYS A 96 3.15 10.96 17.00
N GLY A 97 4.35 10.61 17.49
CA GLY A 97 5.19 11.54 18.26
C GLY A 97 5.52 12.88 17.57
N THR A 98 5.48 12.96 16.24
CA THR A 98 5.66 14.23 15.52
C THR A 98 4.39 15.07 15.46
N HIS A 99 3.22 14.45 15.32
CA HIS A 99 1.95 15.17 15.28
C HIS A 99 1.37 15.45 16.68
N SER A 100 1.93 14.85 17.74
CA SER A 100 1.62 15.23 19.12
C SER A 100 2.04 16.67 19.47
N LYS A 101 3.01 17.24 18.75
CA LYS A 101 3.47 18.63 18.95
C LYS A 101 2.58 19.65 18.23
N GLY A 102 1.71 19.19 17.32
CA GLY A 102 0.84 20.02 16.50
C GLY A 102 0.41 19.31 15.22
N THR A 103 -0.76 19.69 14.71
CA THR A 103 -1.41 19.11 13.52
C THR A 103 -1.50 20.17 12.41
N PRO A 104 -0.39 20.51 11.73
CA PRO A 104 -0.33 21.67 10.83
C PRO A 104 -1.27 21.55 9.62
N HIS A 105 -1.54 20.33 9.15
CA HIS A 105 -2.42 20.09 8.00
C HIS A 105 -3.81 19.57 8.42
N GLY A 106 -4.14 19.70 9.72
CA GLY A 106 -5.39 19.24 10.29
C GLY A 106 -5.46 17.73 10.52
N GLU A 107 -6.68 17.28 10.79
CA GLU A 107 -7.00 15.91 11.17
C GLU A 107 -7.62 15.15 9.99
N TYR A 108 -7.31 13.86 9.92
CA TYR A 108 -7.88 12.90 9.01
C TYR A 108 -9.21 12.45 9.60
N GLN A 109 -10.30 12.88 8.99
CA GLN A 109 -11.61 12.34 9.30
C GLN A 109 -11.68 10.95 8.67
N ILE A 110 -11.88 9.93 9.51
CA ILE A 110 -12.44 8.69 9.01
C ILE A 110 -13.82 9.09 8.56
N ASN A 111 -14.02 9.20 7.24
CA ASN A 111 -15.34 9.12 6.70
C ASN A 111 -15.84 7.73 7.09
N SER A 112 -16.50 7.65 8.23
CA SER A 112 -17.66 6.79 8.39
C SER A 112 -18.66 7.31 7.37
N GLN A 113 -18.36 7.11 6.07
CA GLN A 113 -19.44 6.93 5.12
C GLN A 113 -20.24 5.85 5.78
N LYS A 114 -21.40 6.25 6.31
CA LYS A 114 -22.52 5.36 6.53
C LYS A 114 -22.42 4.37 5.38
N THR A 115 -22.02 3.14 5.70
CA THR A 115 -22.50 2.03 4.90
C THR A 115 -23.98 2.34 4.81
N ASN A 116 -24.51 2.58 3.61
CA ASN A 116 -25.94 2.53 3.43
C ASN A 116 -26.27 1.11 3.86
N GLU A 117 -26.56 0.93 5.14
CA GLU A 117 -27.08 -0.32 5.66
C GLU A 117 -28.33 -0.52 4.82
N ASP A 118 -28.38 -1.62 4.08
CA ASP A 118 -29.54 -1.94 3.26
C ASP A 118 -30.75 -1.92 4.19
N THR A 119 -31.55 -0.85 4.10
CA THR A 119 -32.70 -0.68 4.98
C THR A 119 -33.77 -1.64 4.51
N VAL A 120 -34.06 -2.64 5.32
CA VAL A 120 -35.18 -3.56 5.05
C VAL A 120 -36.47 -2.81 5.37
N ILE A 121 -37.33 -2.67 4.36
CA ILE A 121 -38.63 -2.01 4.47
C ILE A 121 -39.70 -3.10 4.43
N GLU A 122 -40.59 -3.12 5.41
CA GLU A 122 -41.75 -4.00 5.41
C GLU A 122 -42.88 -3.38 4.57
N LEU A 123 -43.43 -4.19 3.66
CA LEU A 123 -44.54 -3.78 2.80
C LEU A 123 -45.81 -4.54 3.19
N THR A 124 -46.91 -3.80 3.30
CA THR A 124 -48.25 -4.33 3.52
C THR A 124 -49.06 -4.23 2.23
N VAL A 125 -49.95 -5.19 2.02
CA VAL A 125 -50.82 -5.22 0.84
C VAL A 125 -52.19 -4.66 1.19
N HIS A 126 -52.64 -3.66 0.46
CA HIS A 126 -53.93 -3.02 0.64
C HIS A 126 -54.77 -3.09 -0.65
N ASP A 127 -56.02 -3.52 -0.51
CA ASP A 127 -57.04 -3.41 -1.56
C ASP A 127 -57.65 -2.00 -1.54
N ILE A 128 -57.46 -1.26 -2.63
CA ILE A 128 -58.07 0.06 -2.81
C ILE A 128 -58.80 0.07 -4.15
N ASN A 129 -60.14 0.13 -4.09
CA ASN A 129 -61.03 0.09 -5.24
C ASN A 129 -60.84 -1.16 -6.14
N GLY A 130 -60.51 -2.32 -5.55
CA GLY A 130 -60.35 -3.59 -6.27
C GLY A 130 -58.95 -3.79 -6.88
N ILE A 131 -58.00 -2.91 -6.58
CA ILE A 131 -56.61 -3.00 -7.02
C ILE A 131 -55.72 -3.14 -5.79
N MET A 132 -54.83 -4.14 -5.83
CA MET A 132 -53.89 -4.43 -4.74
C MET A 132 -52.63 -3.57 -4.86
N TYR A 133 -52.32 -2.82 -3.81
CA TYR A 133 -51.13 -1.97 -3.73
C TYR A 133 -50.18 -2.44 -2.61
N TYR A 134 -48.88 -2.34 -2.87
CA TYR A 134 -47.82 -2.58 -1.88
C TYR A 134 -47.42 -1.25 -1.25
N ILE A 135 -47.61 -1.13 0.06
CA ILE A 135 -47.50 0.14 0.79
C ILE A 135 -46.63 -0.05 2.03
N ASP A 136 -45.70 0.87 2.26
CA ASP A 136 -44.89 0.89 3.49
C ASP A 136 -45.60 1.61 4.66
N ASN A 137 -44.93 1.66 5.80
CA ASN A 137 -45.41 2.35 7.00
C ASN A 137 -45.55 3.88 6.81
N ASP A 138 -44.81 4.46 5.86
CA ASP A 138 -44.84 5.89 5.55
C ASP A 138 -45.89 6.25 4.46
N ASN A 139 -46.74 5.28 4.09
CA ASN A 139 -47.77 5.38 3.05
C ASN A 139 -47.23 5.59 1.63
N ASN A 140 -45.96 5.26 1.37
CA ASN A 140 -45.42 5.19 0.01
C ASN A 140 -45.92 3.94 -0.69
N VAL A 141 -46.33 4.10 -1.94
CA VAL A 141 -46.85 3.03 -2.78
C VAL A 141 -45.77 2.63 -3.78
N TYR A 142 -45.46 1.34 -3.82
CA TYR A 142 -44.39 0.81 -4.66
C TYR A 142 -44.91 0.10 -5.90
N ASN A 143 -44.11 0.11 -6.96
CA ASN A 143 -44.43 -0.62 -8.18
C ASN A 143 -44.47 -2.13 -7.92
N GLN A 144 -45.61 -2.76 -8.22
CA GLN A 144 -45.83 -4.20 -8.03
C GLN A 144 -44.77 -5.06 -8.74
N ALA A 145 -44.38 -4.73 -9.98
CA ALA A 145 -43.39 -5.51 -10.71
C ALA A 145 -42.02 -5.49 -10.02
N HIS A 146 -41.61 -4.34 -9.45
CA HIS A 146 -40.35 -4.18 -8.74
C HIS A 146 -40.33 -4.92 -7.40
N VAL A 147 -41.46 -4.89 -6.68
CA VAL A 147 -41.61 -5.62 -5.42
C VAL A 147 -41.56 -7.14 -5.67
N LEU A 148 -42.31 -7.63 -6.68
CA LEU A 148 -42.34 -9.05 -7.01
C LEU A 148 -41.00 -9.58 -7.53
N SER A 149 -40.20 -8.73 -8.19
CA SER A 149 -38.88 -9.09 -8.68
C SER A 149 -37.76 -8.92 -7.63
N ASN A 150 -38.09 -8.55 -6.39
CA ASN A 150 -37.11 -8.19 -5.34
C ASN A 150 -36.06 -7.18 -5.83
N LYS A 151 -36.48 -6.18 -6.61
CA LYS A 151 -35.57 -5.15 -7.13
C LYS A 151 -35.01 -4.32 -5.98
N LEU A 152 -33.69 -4.15 -5.93
CA LEU A 152 -33.05 -3.22 -4.99
C LEU A 152 -33.50 -1.78 -5.32
N ASN A 153 -33.97 -1.05 -4.31
CA ASN A 153 -34.57 0.29 -4.44
C ASN A 153 -35.78 0.30 -5.41
N PRO A 154 -36.91 -0.32 -5.03
CA PRO A 154 -38.10 -0.33 -5.87
C PRO A 154 -38.68 1.08 -6.03
N ASP A 155 -39.09 1.40 -7.25
CA ASP A 155 -39.64 2.72 -7.57
C ASP A 155 -40.96 2.99 -6.82
N CYS A 156 -41.03 4.15 -6.16
CA CYS A 156 -42.23 4.67 -5.53
C CYS A 156 -43.13 5.34 -6.57
N VAL A 157 -44.32 4.79 -6.79
CA VAL A 157 -45.29 5.25 -7.79
C VAL A 157 -46.26 6.30 -7.26
N GLY A 158 -46.33 6.49 -5.94
CA GLY A 158 -47.23 7.47 -5.33
C GLY A 158 -47.35 7.33 -3.83
N LYS A 159 -48.35 7.99 -3.23
CA LYS A 159 -48.67 7.93 -1.80
C LYS A 159 -50.14 7.61 -1.54
N ARG A 160 -50.41 6.85 -0.49
CA ARG A 160 -51.77 6.59 0.01
C ARG A 160 -52.25 7.77 0.84
N ILE A 161 -53.41 8.32 0.49
CA ILE A 161 -54.07 9.42 1.19
C ILE A 161 -55.40 8.92 1.75
N ALA A 162 -55.67 9.25 3.01
CA ALA A 162 -56.98 9.04 3.63
C ALA A 162 -57.91 10.23 3.31
N LEU A 163 -59.12 9.95 2.83
CA LEU A 163 -60.18 10.94 2.61
C LEU A 163 -61.00 11.13 3.89
N SER A 164 -61.71 12.27 3.98
CA SER A 164 -62.62 12.62 5.09
C SER A 164 -63.66 11.55 5.41
N ASP A 165 -64.02 10.76 4.40
CA ASP A 165 -65.10 9.77 4.48
C ASP A 165 -64.60 8.37 4.91
N GLY A 166 -63.35 8.26 5.39
CA GLY A 166 -62.74 7.00 5.80
C GLY A 166 -62.28 6.09 4.64
N ARG A 167 -62.37 6.58 3.39
CA ARG A 167 -61.88 5.87 2.19
C ARG A 167 -60.44 6.26 1.87
N TYR A 168 -59.70 5.36 1.23
CA TYR A 168 -58.33 5.60 0.79
C TYR A 168 -58.26 5.86 -0.71
N LYS A 169 -57.36 6.75 -1.12
CA LYS A 169 -57.04 7.03 -2.52
C LYS A 169 -55.53 7.06 -2.70
N ILE A 170 -55.05 6.59 -3.85
CA ILE A 170 -53.64 6.73 -4.24
C ILE A 170 -53.46 8.04 -5.02
N SER A 171 -52.52 8.87 -4.57
CA SER A 171 -51.99 9.99 -5.32
C SER A 171 -50.71 9.52 -6.02
N TYR A 172 -50.78 9.38 -7.34
CA TYR A 172 -49.61 9.05 -8.14
C TYR A 172 -48.66 10.25 -8.21
N ASN A 173 -47.36 9.96 -8.29
CA ASN A 173 -46.31 10.96 -8.54
C ASN A 173 -46.36 11.47 -9.98
#